data_AF-A0A7V7DRG0-F1
#
_entry.id   AF-A0A7V7DRG0-F1
#
_cell.length_a   1.000
_cell.length_b   1.000
_cell.length_c   1.000
_cell.angle_alpha   90.00
_cell.angle_beta   90.00
_cell.angle_gamma   90.00
#
_symmetry.space_group_name_H-M   'P 1'
#
loop_
_entity.id
_entity.type
_entity.pdbx_description
1 polymer ?
#
loop_
_entity_poly.entity_id
_entity_poly.type
_entity_poly.pdbx_seq_one_letter_code
_entity_poly.pdbx_strand_id
1 'polypeptide(L)'
;MRPFAIAGLVLWLNACASSSGDAVWQNFSALAGGDRALAESALAEMFGDDPALWPDWLEPQAAQLPASGGAMLVVRQPVHAPCGQYRYSFFAPVSGGRREKLGGDFCAGSLEVVPGPMQRLPDFWLREGWVEAAKTVWQRQDRRIRWNGQEWRLMASNP
;
A
#
# COMPACT_ATOMS: atom_id res chain seq x y z
N MET A 1 37.30 6.83 -55.63
CA MET A 1 36.76 7.86 -54.72
C MET A 1 35.66 7.21 -53.90
N ARG A 2 35.87 7.06 -52.58
CA ARG A 2 34.95 6.38 -51.66
C ARG A 2 34.06 7.42 -50.97
N PRO A 3 32.73 7.28 -50.92
CA PRO A 3 31.91 8.09 -50.03
C PRO A 3 31.93 7.50 -48.61
N PHE A 4 32.35 8.30 -47.64
CA PHE A 4 32.14 8.04 -46.22
C PHE A 4 30.70 8.42 -45.86
N ALA A 5 29.90 7.46 -45.41
CA ALA A 5 28.62 7.71 -44.78
C ALA A 5 28.83 7.76 -43.26
N ILE A 6 28.59 8.92 -42.65
CA ILE A 6 28.57 9.10 -41.20
C ILE A 6 27.18 8.65 -40.72
N ALA A 7 27.10 7.47 -40.11
CA ALA A 7 25.88 6.97 -39.48
C ALA A 7 25.69 7.68 -38.12
N GLY A 8 24.58 8.40 -37.99
CA GLY A 8 24.20 9.12 -36.78
C GLY A 8 23.85 8.17 -35.63
N LEU A 9 24.43 8.44 -34.46
CA LEU A 9 24.11 7.77 -33.20
C LEU A 9 22.92 8.51 -32.55
N VAL A 10 21.72 7.95 -32.63
CA VAL A 10 20.55 8.44 -31.87
C VAL A 10 20.57 7.77 -30.50
N LEU A 11 20.99 8.51 -29.47
CA LEU A 11 20.92 8.09 -28.07
C LEU A 11 19.47 8.19 -27.59
N TRP A 12 18.81 7.04 -27.46
CA TRP A 12 17.52 6.92 -26.79
C TRP A 12 17.74 7.01 -25.27
N LEU A 13 17.56 8.21 -24.72
CA LEU A 13 17.33 8.40 -23.29
C LEU A 13 15.90 7.94 -22.98
N ASN A 14 15.74 6.67 -22.61
CA ASN A 14 14.53 6.22 -21.92
C ASN A 14 14.55 6.83 -20.52
N ALA A 15 14.00 8.04 -20.39
CA ALA A 15 13.58 8.56 -19.11
C ALA A 15 12.51 7.60 -18.56
N CYS A 16 12.89 6.83 -17.54
CA CYS A 16 11.94 6.03 -16.79
C CYS A 16 10.95 7.00 -16.16
N ALA A 17 9.72 7.04 -16.68
CA ALA A 17 8.64 7.79 -16.08
C ALA A 17 8.36 7.17 -14.72
N SER A 18 8.74 7.85 -13.64
CA SER A 18 8.29 7.54 -12.29
C SER A 18 6.79 7.80 -12.24
N SER A 19 5.97 6.81 -12.60
CA SER A 19 4.54 6.89 -12.29
C SER A 19 4.42 6.81 -10.77
N SER A 20 4.03 7.91 -10.12
CA SER A 20 3.32 7.83 -8.86
C SER A 20 1.96 7.21 -9.17
N GLY A 21 1.95 5.88 -9.31
CA GLY A 21 0.73 5.14 -9.57
C GLY A 21 -0.06 5.05 -8.28
N ASP A 22 -1.26 5.63 -8.26
CA ASP A 22 -2.24 5.33 -7.22
C ASP A 22 -2.40 3.82 -7.09
N ALA A 23 -2.64 3.34 -5.87
CA ALA A 23 -2.90 1.94 -5.63
C ALA A 23 -4.11 1.47 -6.44
N VAL A 24 -3.93 0.45 -7.27
CA VAL A 24 -5.05 -0.18 -8.00
C VAL A 24 -5.75 -1.15 -7.05
N TRP A 25 -6.92 -0.76 -6.58
CA TRP A 25 -7.73 -1.54 -5.65
C TRP A 25 -8.57 -2.57 -6.39
N GLN A 26 -8.55 -3.80 -5.90
CA GLN A 26 -9.30 -4.92 -6.45
C GLN A 26 -10.04 -5.66 -5.34
N ASN A 27 -11.20 -6.20 -5.69
CA ASN A 27 -11.99 -7.05 -4.81
C ASN A 27 -11.22 -8.34 -4.49
N PHE A 28 -11.47 -8.93 -3.32
CA PHE A 28 -10.75 -10.13 -2.89
C PHE A 28 -10.92 -11.32 -3.84
N SER A 29 -12.03 -11.41 -4.57
CA SER A 29 -12.27 -12.45 -5.57
C SER A 29 -11.29 -12.40 -6.77
N ALA A 30 -10.66 -11.25 -7.03
CA ALA A 30 -9.65 -11.09 -8.07
C ALA A 30 -8.22 -11.40 -7.60
N LEU A 31 -8.02 -11.65 -6.30
CA LEU A 31 -6.71 -12.01 -5.74
C LEU A 31 -6.38 -13.48 -6.01
N ALA A 32 -5.09 -13.77 -6.16
CA ALA A 32 -4.61 -15.15 -6.14
C ALA A 32 -4.95 -15.83 -4.81
N GLY A 33 -5.20 -17.14 -4.79
CA GLY A 33 -5.74 -17.85 -3.62
C GLY A 33 -4.98 -17.63 -2.31
N GLY A 34 -3.65 -17.55 -2.35
CA GLY A 34 -2.83 -17.25 -1.17
C GLY A 34 -2.97 -15.81 -0.65
N ASP A 35 -3.10 -14.83 -1.56
CA ASP A 35 -3.31 -13.42 -1.21
C ASP A 35 -4.74 -13.17 -0.72
N ARG A 36 -5.72 -13.89 -1.30
CA ARG A 36 -7.12 -13.83 -0.89
C ARG A 36 -7.29 -14.28 0.57
N ALA A 37 -6.83 -15.48 0.92
CA ALA A 37 -6.96 -15.99 2.28
C ALA A 37 -6.24 -15.10 3.32
N LEU A 38 -5.09 -14.52 2.93
CA LEU A 38 -4.39 -13.56 3.77
C LEU A 38 -5.17 -12.26 3.95
N ALA A 39 -5.76 -11.73 2.87
CA ALA A 39 -6.58 -10.54 2.94
C ALA A 39 -7.86 -10.77 3.76
N GLU A 40 -8.45 -11.95 3.66
CA GLU A 40 -9.61 -12.36 4.46
C GLU A 40 -9.25 -12.42 5.96
N SER A 41 -8.13 -13.06 6.30
CA SER A 41 -7.66 -13.13 7.70
C SER A 41 -7.29 -11.77 8.30
N ALA A 42 -6.90 -10.79 7.48
CA ALA A 42 -6.66 -9.42 7.93
C ALA A 42 -7.92 -8.73 8.48
N LEU A 43 -9.10 -9.19 8.07
CA LEU A 43 -10.41 -8.65 8.44
C LEU A 43 -11.13 -9.50 9.49
N ALA A 44 -10.67 -10.73 9.72
CA ALA A 44 -11.34 -11.72 10.55
C ALA A 44 -11.53 -11.30 12.01
N GLU A 45 -10.60 -10.53 12.58
CA GLU A 45 -10.73 -10.00 13.95
C GLU A 45 -12.01 -9.15 14.12
N MET A 46 -12.48 -8.50 13.06
CA MET A 46 -13.64 -7.60 13.13
C MET A 46 -14.93 -8.23 12.61
N PHE A 47 -14.85 -9.03 11.56
CA PHE A 47 -16.02 -9.56 10.86
C PHE A 47 -16.19 -11.08 11.01
N GLY A 48 -15.27 -11.74 11.70
CA GLY A 48 -15.24 -13.19 11.87
C GLY A 48 -14.45 -13.91 10.77
N ASP A 49 -14.10 -15.17 11.04
CA ASP A 49 -13.25 -16.00 10.17
C ASP A 49 -13.95 -16.51 8.90
N ASP A 50 -15.28 -16.41 8.81
CA ASP A 50 -16.06 -16.87 7.65
C ASP A 50 -16.51 -15.68 6.78
N PRO A 51 -15.85 -15.43 5.62
CA PRO A 51 -16.22 -14.34 4.72
C PRO A 51 -17.62 -14.46 4.13
N ALA A 52 -18.24 -15.64 4.14
CA ALA A 52 -19.61 -15.82 3.66
C ALA A 52 -20.65 -15.22 4.61
N LEU A 53 -20.26 -14.92 5.85
CA LEU A 53 -21.12 -14.30 6.88
C LEU A 53 -20.84 -12.81 7.06
N TRP A 54 -19.92 -12.25 6.28
CA TRP A 54 -19.62 -10.82 6.36
C TRP A 54 -20.80 -9.98 5.87
N PRO A 55 -20.96 -8.75 6.39
CA PRO A 55 -22.07 -7.89 5.96
C PRO A 55 -22.00 -7.53 4.48
N ASP A 56 -23.13 -7.53 3.78
CA ASP A 56 -23.20 -7.23 2.34
C ASP A 56 -22.69 -5.83 1.96
N TRP A 57 -22.72 -4.88 2.90
CA TRP A 57 -22.20 -3.53 2.70
C TRP A 57 -20.67 -3.47 2.74
N LEU A 58 -20.01 -4.53 3.24
CA LEU A 58 -18.56 -4.60 3.31
C LEU A 58 -18.02 -4.83 1.89
N GLU A 59 -17.32 -3.84 1.36
CA GLU A 59 -16.61 -3.95 0.08
C GLU A 59 -15.09 -4.04 0.34
N PRO A 60 -14.56 -5.21 0.76
CA PRO A 60 -13.17 -5.33 1.13
C PRO A 60 -12.29 -5.39 -0.13
N GLN A 61 -11.20 -4.64 -0.10
CA GLN A 61 -10.34 -4.49 -1.26
C GLN A 61 -8.87 -4.57 -0.87
N ALA A 62 -8.06 -5.03 -1.81
CA ALA A 62 -6.62 -5.03 -1.64
C ALA A 62 -5.94 -4.49 -2.90
N ALA A 63 -4.69 -4.06 -2.75
CA ALA A 63 -3.82 -3.64 -3.83
C ALA A 63 -2.51 -4.41 -3.75
N GLN A 64 -2.00 -4.83 -4.91
CA GLN A 64 -0.64 -5.33 -5.02
C GLN A 64 0.26 -4.18 -5.48
N LEU A 65 1.24 -3.83 -4.65
CA LEU A 65 2.11 -2.68 -4.89
C LEU A 65 3.54 -3.14 -5.17
N PRO A 66 4.25 -2.48 -6.09
CA PRO A 66 5.63 -2.85 -6.41
C PRO A 66 6.56 -2.59 -5.20
N ALA A 67 7.44 -3.56 -4.95
CA ALA A 67 8.49 -3.49 -3.94
C ALA A 67 9.74 -4.24 -4.43
N SER A 68 10.88 -4.02 -3.78
CA SER A 68 12.07 -4.81 -4.05
C SER A 68 11.86 -6.25 -3.55
N GLY A 69 12.10 -7.23 -4.43
CA GLY A 69 11.85 -8.64 -4.15
C GLY A 69 10.42 -9.13 -4.43
N GLY A 70 9.58 -8.32 -5.08
CA GLY A 70 8.25 -8.73 -5.55
C GLY A 70 7.16 -7.71 -5.22
N ALA A 71 5.90 -8.12 -5.34
CA ALA A 71 4.78 -7.27 -4.95
C ALA A 71 4.49 -7.38 -3.44
N MET A 72 4.27 -6.27 -2.77
CA MET A 72 3.65 -6.25 -1.44
C MET A 72 2.13 -6.23 -1.56
N LEU A 73 1.42 -6.71 -0.54
CA LEU A 73 -0.05 -6.68 -0.49
C LEU A 73 -0.49 -5.64 0.53
N VAL A 74 -1.40 -4.76 0.14
CA VAL A 74 -2.05 -3.81 1.05
C VAL A 74 -3.53 -4.10 1.05
N VAL A 75 -4.09 -4.35 2.23
CA VAL A 75 -5.52 -4.61 2.41
C VAL A 75 -6.13 -3.35 2.99
N ARG A 76 -7.23 -2.87 2.40
CA ARG A 76 -8.04 -1.79 2.95
C ARG A 76 -9.36 -2.33 3.45
N GLN A 77 -9.72 -1.88 4.63
CA GLN A 77 -10.95 -2.23 5.28
C GLN A 77 -11.78 -0.95 5.50
N PRO A 78 -13.03 -0.89 5.01
CA PRO A 78 -13.95 0.16 5.39
C PRO A 78 -14.15 0.22 6.91
N VAL A 79 -14.10 1.42 7.48
CA VAL A 79 -14.29 1.66 8.92
C VAL A 79 -15.13 2.92 9.12
N HIS A 80 -15.89 2.96 10.21
CA HIS A 80 -16.59 4.18 10.61
C HIS A 80 -15.65 5.15 11.34
N ALA A 81 -16.05 6.42 11.39
CA ALA A 81 -15.35 7.51 12.07
C ALA A 81 -14.93 7.11 13.51
N PRO A 82 -13.79 7.60 14.00
CA PRO A 82 -12.99 8.70 13.46
C PRO A 82 -11.83 8.28 12.56
N CYS A 83 -11.63 7.00 12.23
CA CYS A 83 -10.43 6.48 11.53
C CYS A 83 -10.23 6.99 10.06
N GLY A 84 -11.08 7.90 9.59
CA GLY A 84 -11.18 8.27 8.17
C GLY A 84 -12.18 7.38 7.46
N GLN A 85 -11.82 6.90 6.27
CA GLN A 85 -12.66 6.00 5.45
C GLN A 85 -12.20 4.54 5.55
N TYR A 86 -10.90 4.31 5.77
CA TYR A 86 -10.32 2.97 5.75
C TYR A 86 -9.27 2.75 6.84
N ARG A 87 -9.14 1.48 7.24
CA ARG A 87 -7.99 0.93 7.96
C ARG A 87 -7.15 0.10 6.99
N TYR A 88 -5.85 0.37 6.93
CA TYR A 88 -4.92 -0.27 6.02
C TYR A 88 -3.98 -1.24 6.75
N SER A 89 -3.92 -2.48 6.27
CA SER A 89 -2.97 -3.50 6.69
C SER A 89 -1.94 -3.76 5.59
N PHE A 90 -0.67 -3.83 5.97
CA PHE A 90 0.44 -3.97 5.03
C PHE A 90 1.09 -5.34 5.19
N PHE A 91 1.39 -6.00 4.08
CA PHE A 91 2.04 -7.30 4.06
C PHE A 91 3.25 -7.28 3.13
N ALA A 92 4.37 -7.84 3.59
CA ALA A 92 5.61 -7.89 2.85
C ALA A 92 5.48 -8.64 1.51
N PRO A 93 6.45 -8.46 0.59
CA PRO A 93 6.68 -9.40 -0.49
C PRO A 93 6.85 -10.83 0.05
N VAL A 94 6.48 -11.81 -0.77
CA VAL A 94 6.57 -13.23 -0.40
C VAL A 94 8.02 -13.60 -0.09
N SER A 95 8.26 -14.19 1.07
CA SER A 95 9.55 -14.74 1.48
C SER A 95 9.31 -16.11 2.11
N GLY A 96 10.05 -17.14 1.68
CA GLY A 96 9.85 -18.51 2.17
C GLY A 96 8.42 -19.05 1.96
N GLY A 97 7.75 -18.63 0.88
CA GLY A 97 6.39 -19.06 0.52
C GLY A 97 5.25 -18.39 1.29
N ARG A 98 5.53 -17.41 2.15
CA ARG A 98 4.53 -16.68 2.94
C ARG A 98 4.74 -15.17 2.86
N ARG A 99 3.70 -14.40 3.19
CA ARG A 99 3.81 -12.95 3.44
C ARG A 99 3.72 -12.71 4.94
N GLU A 100 4.50 -11.75 5.43
CA GLU A 100 4.46 -11.32 6.83
C GLU A 100 3.70 -9.99 6.92
N LYS A 101 2.85 -9.83 7.94
CA LYS A 101 2.23 -8.54 8.25
C LYS A 101 3.30 -7.58 8.75
N LEU A 102 3.32 -6.38 8.19
CA LEU A 102 4.28 -5.33 8.51
C LEU A 102 3.68 -4.40 9.56
N GLY A 103 4.03 -4.60 10.82
CA GLY A 103 3.61 -3.73 11.93
C GLY A 103 2.09 -3.68 12.14
N GLY A 104 1.63 -2.55 12.69
CA GLY A 104 0.21 -2.28 12.94
C GLY A 104 -0.54 -1.72 11.73
N ASP A 105 -1.84 -1.52 11.92
CA ASP A 105 -2.72 -0.96 10.89
C ASP A 105 -2.79 0.56 10.96
N PHE A 106 -3.12 1.20 9.84
CA PHE A 106 -3.18 2.66 9.73
C PHE A 106 -4.55 3.15 9.32
N CYS A 107 -5.05 4.15 10.04
CA CYS A 107 -6.24 4.93 9.70
C CYS A 107 -5.92 5.97 8.62
N ALA A 108 -6.65 5.96 7.51
CA ALA A 108 -6.61 7.00 6.48
C ALA A 108 -7.89 7.03 5.62
N GLY A 109 -8.16 8.14 4.95
CA GLY A 109 -9.12 8.21 3.85
C GLY A 109 -8.55 7.66 2.54
N SER A 110 -7.28 7.95 2.26
CA SER A 110 -6.60 7.40 1.09
C SER A 110 -5.14 7.07 1.35
N LEU A 111 -4.58 6.26 0.44
CA LEU A 111 -3.21 5.82 0.47
C LEU A 111 -2.56 6.13 -0.88
N GLU A 112 -1.53 6.95 -0.84
CA GLU A 112 -0.71 7.34 -1.99
C GLU A 112 0.67 6.67 -1.87
N VAL A 113 1.11 6.01 -2.95
CA VAL A 113 2.39 5.32 -3.00
C VAL A 113 3.47 6.30 -3.43
N VAL A 114 4.52 6.43 -2.62
CA VAL A 114 5.67 7.30 -2.92
C VAL A 114 6.87 6.42 -3.29
N PRO A 115 7.25 6.36 -4.58
CA PRO A 115 8.40 5.56 -5.01
C PRO A 115 9.70 6.05 -4.34
N GLY A 116 10.49 5.11 -3.83
CA GLY A 116 11.81 5.36 -3.27
C GLY A 116 12.89 4.66 -4.11
N PRO A 117 13.77 5.37 -4.84
CA PRO A 117 14.67 4.77 -5.83
C PRO A 117 15.73 3.80 -5.27
N MET A 118 15.81 3.62 -3.95
CA MET A 118 16.76 2.70 -3.29
C MET A 118 16.15 1.95 -2.10
N GLN A 119 14.82 1.97 -1.96
CA GLN A 119 14.16 1.40 -0.79
C GLN A 119 13.59 0.02 -1.11
N ARG A 120 13.62 -0.87 -0.12
CA ARG A 120 13.04 -2.21 -0.28
C ARG A 120 11.52 -2.13 -0.42
N LEU A 121 10.88 -1.27 0.36
CA LEU A 121 9.45 -0.97 0.29
C LEU A 121 9.27 0.51 -0.03
N PRO A 122 8.19 0.89 -0.73
CA PRO A 122 7.88 2.31 -0.93
C PRO A 122 7.52 3.00 0.38
N ASP A 123 7.58 4.34 0.35
CA ASP A 123 6.94 5.15 1.37
C ASP A 123 5.44 5.26 1.05
N PHE A 124 4.64 5.59 2.06
CA PHE A 124 3.21 5.85 1.88
C PHE A 124 2.82 7.18 2.46
N TRP A 125 2.02 7.94 1.70
CA TRP A 125 1.22 9.03 2.25
C TRP A 125 -0.15 8.48 2.62
N LEU A 126 -0.44 8.49 3.91
CA LEU A 126 -1.75 8.23 4.48
C LEU A 126 -2.47 9.57 4.60
N ARG A 127 -3.48 9.80 3.77
CA ARG A 127 -4.20 11.06 3.68
C ARG A 127 -5.52 10.98 4.42
N GLU A 128 -5.99 12.09 4.96
CA GLU A 128 -7.30 12.20 5.62
C GLU A 128 -7.48 11.23 6.80
N GLY A 129 -6.37 10.74 7.35
CA GLY A 129 -6.38 9.94 8.57
C GLY A 129 -6.67 10.81 9.77
N TRP A 130 -7.18 10.20 10.83
CA TRP A 130 -7.27 10.85 12.11
C TRP A 130 -6.40 10.13 13.13
N VAL A 131 -5.78 10.90 13.99
CA VAL A 131 -4.93 10.44 15.07
C VAL A 131 -5.47 11.00 16.37
N GLU A 132 -5.47 10.19 17.42
CA GLU A 132 -5.81 10.65 18.76
C GLU A 132 -4.64 11.47 19.32
N ALA A 133 -4.80 12.79 19.41
CA ALA A 133 -3.74 13.72 19.80
C ALA A 133 -3.58 13.89 21.33
N ALA A 134 -4.58 13.48 22.12
CA ALA A 134 -4.57 13.25 23.57
C ALA A 134 -6.00 12.94 24.02
N LYS A 135 -6.16 11.99 24.96
CA LYS A 135 -7.41 11.63 25.67
C LYS A 135 -8.69 12.10 24.96
N THR A 136 -9.06 11.39 23.89
CA THR A 136 -10.28 11.52 23.07
C THR A 136 -10.35 12.63 22.02
N VAL A 137 -9.33 13.49 21.86
CA VAL A 137 -9.34 14.48 20.77
C VAL A 137 -8.71 13.87 19.51
N TRP A 138 -9.57 13.55 18.54
CA TRP A 138 -9.14 13.14 17.21
C TRP A 138 -8.79 14.37 16.38
N GLN A 139 -7.64 14.35 15.73
CA GLN A 139 -7.22 15.38 14.79
C GLN A 139 -6.95 14.75 13.43
N ARG A 140 -7.46 15.39 12.38
CA ARG A 140 -7.07 15.04 11.01
C ARG A 140 -5.57 15.27 10.87
N GLN A 141 -4.87 14.30 10.31
CA GLN A 141 -3.45 14.37 10.06
C GLN A 141 -3.05 13.46 8.90
N ASP A 142 -2.52 14.07 7.85
CA ASP A 142 -1.82 13.38 6.77
C ASP A 142 -0.44 12.93 7.27
N ARG A 143 -0.05 11.69 7.00
CA ARG A 143 1.20 11.11 7.51
C ARG A 143 1.97 10.41 6.40
N ARG A 144 3.26 10.72 6.27
CA ARG A 144 4.18 9.94 5.46
C ARG A 144 4.84 8.89 6.35
N ILE A 145 4.69 7.62 6.00
CA ILE A 145 5.32 6.50 6.70
C ILE A 145 6.36 5.81 5.83
N ARG A 146 7.41 5.29 6.49
CA ARG A 146 8.50 4.51 5.88
C ARG A 146 8.78 3.26 6.68
N TRP A 147 8.90 2.12 6.02
CA TRP A 147 9.39 0.91 6.67
C TRP A 147 10.92 0.96 6.82
N ASN A 148 11.44 0.80 8.03
CA ASN A 148 12.90 0.78 8.27
C ASN A 148 13.51 -0.62 8.35
N GLY A 149 12.71 -1.67 8.10
CA GLY A 149 13.12 -3.07 8.28
C GLY A 149 12.50 -3.75 9.50
N GLN A 150 12.03 -2.98 10.49
CA GLN A 150 11.49 -3.48 11.74
C GLN A 150 10.13 -2.87 12.10
N GLU A 151 9.95 -1.58 11.83
CA GLU A 151 8.72 -0.85 12.11
C GLU A 151 8.47 0.28 11.10
N TRP A 152 7.23 0.77 11.09
CA TRP A 152 6.85 1.95 10.35
C TRP A 152 7.29 3.20 11.10
N ARG A 153 8.09 4.04 10.45
CA ARG A 153 8.54 5.34 10.95
C ARG A 153 7.73 6.46 10.32
N LEU A 154 7.27 7.39 11.15
CA LEU A 154 6.72 8.66 10.69
C LEU A 154 7.85 9.53 10.13
N MET A 155 7.74 9.89 8.85
CA MET A 155 8.72 10.71 8.14
C MET A 155 8.30 12.17 8.07
N ALA A 156 7.00 12.42 7.92
CA ALA A 156 6.41 13.74 7.87
C ALA A 156 4.94 13.65 8.29
N SER A 157 4.40 14.75 8.82
CA SER A 157 2.98 14.88 9.14
C SER A 157 2.49 16.28 8.83
N ASN A 158 1.32 16.37 8.20
CA ASN A 158 0.64 17.64 7.93
C ASN A 158 -0.76 17.60 8.56
N PRO A 159 -1.21 18.69 9.20
CA PRO A 159 -2.60 18.80 9.66
C PRO A 159 -3.60 18.83 8.50
#